data_AF-K7QWT1-F1
#
_entry.id   AF-K7QWT1-F1
#
_cell.length_a   1.000
_cell.length_b   1.000
_cell.length_c   1.000
_cell.angle_alpha   90.00
_cell.angle_beta   90.00
_cell.angle_gamma   90.00
#
_symmetry.space_group_name_H-M   'P 1'
#
loop_
_entity.id
_entity.type
_entity.pdbx_description
1 polymer ?
#
loop_
_entity_poly.entity_id
_entity_poly.type
_entity_poly.pdbx_seq_one_letter_code
_entity_poly.pdbx_strand_id
1 'polypeptide(L)'
;MEPLARLRVDARGLATVLQADPSLGLEGTKVPCALLVEGKDPFGRPLCPRCPVLRELRRGAYRASTPLVRQGRRLRCQGYREGEGFLVELFPEKGAPPDLLLELSRLAQHLLKHPEEFPKNLEVFLGVLRQALSMEAAELFLSDPEGHHLILTAYEGLHREAFLERPWFQLGEGYPGIVALKRAPLFTHALGEDSRYLRQKVKALGYQTYICYPLELPHGLIGVLNLASRDPGVRHEEVLEALERIGPLLASTLYTLLTRLGEEGLKAATRLLHRGVPAEGVRALLEGVRRLSGATGVRLVPKEGPPLSLGPVPPCAMKDCPAWRGEVVGFKNGLPDCPEAEGRPRICLPLWAWGEVVAVETLFHARPPKPPTGPAAFALWLQRLAAPLLFPEKPKESRLEVHALGGFRVLYQGRELRPEDFGRRSAWRLFKLLLANKDRALFADELAESLFPGLPPERAKQELYTAVYHLRKTLPGIVEREGEYYRLHLPEPHYLDFAHFEALMRRADLEEGLSAFKTLREALELYKGPLFGDDPYGEWAEAERAYLQERALYGLLRLGEMAEALGYKEVAREAYARALKLEPLFEEAQTRLEALR
;
A
#
# COMPACT_ATOMS: atom_id res chain seq x y z
N MET A 1 2.11 -21.80 -20.39
CA MET A 1 1.44 -22.63 -21.42
C MET A 1 1.27 -21.82 -22.68
N GLU A 2 1.52 -22.44 -23.83
CA GLU A 2 1.31 -21.76 -25.10
C GLU A 2 -0.17 -21.82 -25.50
N PRO A 3 -0.74 -20.71 -26.00
CA PRO A 3 -2.09 -20.71 -26.54
C PRO A 3 -2.17 -21.51 -27.84
N LEU A 4 -3.28 -22.21 -28.06
CA LEU A 4 -3.58 -22.90 -29.32
C LEU A 4 -3.87 -21.91 -30.45
N ALA A 5 -4.28 -20.68 -30.14
CA ALA A 5 -4.38 -19.62 -31.14
C ALA A 5 -4.20 -18.24 -30.52
N ARG A 6 -3.65 -17.32 -31.29
CA ARG A 6 -3.51 -15.89 -31.00
C ARG A 6 -4.12 -15.08 -32.13
N LEU A 7 -5.02 -14.18 -31.78
CA LEU A 7 -5.74 -13.31 -32.70
C LEU A 7 -5.55 -11.86 -32.27
N ARG A 8 -5.13 -10.98 -33.18
CA ARG A 8 -5.19 -9.54 -32.96
C ARG A 8 -6.55 -9.04 -33.43
N VAL A 9 -7.30 -8.39 -32.54
CA VAL A 9 -8.65 -7.88 -32.80
C VAL A 9 -8.64 -6.36 -32.71
N ASP A 10 -9.07 -5.66 -33.76
CA ASP A 10 -9.20 -4.20 -33.74
C ASP A 10 -10.41 -3.73 -32.90
N ALA A 11 -10.52 -2.42 -32.66
CA ALA A 11 -11.64 -1.85 -31.89
C ALA A 11 -13.03 -2.21 -32.46
N ARG A 12 -13.13 -2.38 -33.78
CA ARG A 12 -14.37 -2.75 -34.50
C ARG A 12 -14.71 -4.24 -34.36
N GLY A 13 -13.79 -5.06 -33.84
CA GLY A 13 -13.97 -6.50 -33.67
C GLY A 13 -13.48 -7.33 -34.84
N LEU A 14 -12.72 -6.74 -35.77
CA LEU A 14 -12.09 -7.46 -36.88
C LEU A 14 -10.80 -8.09 -36.40
N ALA A 15 -10.70 -9.41 -36.54
CA ALA A 15 -9.59 -10.21 -36.11
C ALA A 15 -8.65 -10.57 -37.26
N THR A 16 -7.36 -10.63 -36.93
CA THR A 16 -6.28 -11.15 -37.76
C THR A 16 -5.61 -12.28 -36.98
N VAL A 17 -5.54 -13.47 -37.57
CA VAL A 17 -4.86 -14.62 -36.96
C VAL A 17 -3.36 -14.35 -36.98
N LEU A 18 -2.72 -14.33 -35.80
CA LEU A 18 -1.27 -14.19 -35.66
C LEU A 18 -0.60 -15.56 -35.62
N GLN A 19 -1.22 -16.50 -34.92
CA GLN A 19 -0.75 -17.87 -34.73
C GLN A 19 -1.98 -18.74 -34.46
N ALA A 20 -2.05 -19.93 -35.05
CA ALA A 20 -3.08 -20.91 -34.71
C ALA A 20 -2.56 -22.32 -34.94
N ASP A 21 -2.90 -23.21 -34.02
CA ASP A 21 -2.75 -24.64 -34.20
C ASP A 21 -3.59 -25.08 -35.40
N PRO A 22 -3.03 -25.82 -36.38
CA PRO A 22 -3.75 -26.25 -37.57
C PRO A 22 -5.05 -27.00 -37.26
N SER A 23 -5.11 -27.69 -36.12
CA SER A 23 -6.29 -28.43 -35.69
C SER A 23 -7.48 -27.56 -35.32
N LEU A 24 -7.29 -26.24 -35.19
CA LEU A 24 -8.38 -25.29 -35.07
C LEU A 24 -8.84 -24.77 -36.44
N GLY A 25 -8.06 -24.86 -37.52
CA GLY A 25 -8.46 -24.34 -38.84
C GLY A 25 -8.85 -22.86 -38.79
N LEU A 26 -8.10 -22.06 -38.03
CA LEU A 26 -8.30 -20.61 -37.93
C LEU A 26 -7.35 -19.91 -38.91
N GLU A 27 -7.89 -19.38 -39.99
CA GLU A 27 -7.14 -18.58 -40.97
C GLU A 27 -7.95 -17.35 -41.37
N GLY A 28 -7.29 -16.21 -41.53
CA GLY A 28 -7.94 -15.00 -41.99
C GLY A 28 -7.33 -13.71 -41.44
N THR A 29 -7.52 -12.64 -42.22
CA THR A 29 -7.12 -11.27 -41.87
C THR A 29 -8.32 -10.34 -42.00
N LYS A 30 -8.51 -9.46 -41.01
CA LYS A 30 -9.63 -8.49 -40.93
C LYS A 30 -11.03 -9.12 -41.05
N VAL A 31 -11.23 -10.31 -40.51
CA VAL A 31 -12.54 -10.99 -40.46
C VAL A 31 -13.18 -10.79 -39.08
N PRO A 32 -14.51 -10.58 -38.95
CA PRO A 32 -15.13 -10.48 -37.63
C PRO A 32 -14.76 -11.66 -36.71
N CYS A 33 -14.24 -11.37 -35.51
CA CYS A 33 -13.77 -12.39 -34.57
C CYS A 33 -14.82 -13.48 -34.29
N ALA A 34 -16.11 -13.09 -34.26
CA ALA A 34 -17.19 -14.03 -34.02
C ALA A 34 -17.38 -15.08 -35.14
N LEU A 35 -17.09 -14.71 -36.38
CA LEU A 35 -17.15 -15.61 -37.54
C LEU A 35 -15.90 -16.49 -37.66
N LEU A 36 -14.76 -16.05 -37.13
CA LEU A 36 -13.55 -16.88 -37.07
C LEU A 36 -13.64 -17.92 -35.97
N VAL A 37 -14.00 -17.50 -34.75
CA VAL A 37 -13.96 -18.38 -33.57
C VAL A 37 -15.18 -19.31 -33.51
N GLU A 38 -16.38 -18.81 -33.85
CA GLU A 38 -17.64 -19.58 -33.84
C GLU A 38 -17.91 -20.39 -32.55
N GLY A 39 -17.46 -19.87 -31.41
CA GLY A 39 -17.58 -20.53 -30.12
C GLY A 39 -19.03 -20.61 -29.63
N LYS A 40 -19.37 -21.75 -29.03
CA LYS A 40 -20.64 -22.04 -28.37
C LYS A 40 -20.46 -22.13 -26.86
N ASP A 41 -21.51 -21.90 -26.08
CA ASP A 41 -21.50 -22.20 -24.64
C ASP A 41 -21.53 -23.72 -24.39
N PRO A 42 -21.37 -24.18 -23.14
CA PRO A 42 -21.46 -25.62 -22.81
C PRO A 42 -22.81 -26.28 -23.17
N PHE A 43 -23.86 -25.50 -23.44
CA PHE A 43 -25.19 -25.96 -23.83
C PHE A 43 -25.41 -25.90 -25.36
N GLY A 44 -24.38 -25.56 -26.14
CA GLY A 44 -24.43 -25.52 -27.59
C GLY A 44 -25.00 -24.22 -28.19
N ARG A 45 -25.26 -23.18 -27.39
CA ARG A 45 -25.79 -21.90 -27.88
C ARG A 45 -24.67 -21.01 -28.42
N PRO A 46 -24.88 -20.25 -29.51
CA PRO A 46 -23.85 -19.34 -30.03
C PRO A 46 -23.42 -18.29 -29.01
N LEU A 47 -22.13 -18.29 -28.64
CA LEU A 47 -21.57 -17.39 -27.62
C LEU A 47 -20.89 -16.17 -28.27
N CYS A 48 -20.12 -16.40 -29.33
CA CYS A 48 -19.31 -15.37 -29.99
C CYS A 48 -20.08 -14.17 -30.57
N PRO A 49 -21.31 -14.31 -31.13
CA PRO A 49 -22.08 -13.15 -31.60
C PRO A 49 -22.42 -12.15 -30.50
N ARG A 50 -22.51 -12.61 -29.24
CA ARG A 50 -22.67 -11.76 -28.05
C ARG A 50 -21.47 -11.93 -27.11
N CYS A 51 -20.28 -11.83 -27.68
CA CYS A 51 -19.01 -12.18 -27.04
C CYS A 51 -18.86 -11.50 -25.65
N PRO A 52 -18.86 -12.29 -24.54
CA PRO A 52 -18.68 -11.73 -23.21
C PRO A 52 -17.26 -11.15 -23.04
N VAL A 53 -16.25 -11.75 -23.65
CA VAL A 53 -14.84 -11.30 -23.56
C VAL A 53 -14.68 -9.90 -24.13
N LEU A 54 -15.02 -9.68 -25.40
CA LEU A 54 -14.91 -8.37 -26.04
C LEU A 54 -15.83 -7.33 -25.37
N ARG A 55 -16.98 -7.75 -24.84
CA ARG A 55 -17.88 -6.86 -24.10
C ARG A 55 -17.21 -6.32 -22.83
N GLU A 56 -16.60 -7.19 -22.02
CA GLU A 56 -15.94 -6.74 -20.78
C GLU A 56 -14.67 -5.93 -21.07
N LEU A 57 -13.88 -6.30 -22.08
CA LEU A 57 -12.71 -5.51 -22.50
C LEU A 57 -13.09 -4.10 -22.99
N ARG A 58 -14.17 -3.99 -23.77
CA ARG A 58 -14.70 -2.68 -24.21
C ARG A 58 -15.23 -1.83 -23.06
N ARG A 59 -15.62 -2.46 -21.94
CA ARG A 59 -16.02 -1.80 -20.69
C ARG A 59 -14.83 -1.45 -19.79
N GLY A 60 -13.59 -1.55 -20.26
CA GLY A 60 -12.40 -1.17 -19.48
C GLY A 60 -11.81 -2.29 -18.62
N ALA A 61 -12.15 -3.56 -18.85
CA ALA A 61 -11.37 -4.63 -18.26
C ALA A 61 -10.03 -4.76 -19.01
N TYR A 62 -8.90 -4.91 -18.31
CA TYR A 62 -7.62 -5.24 -18.94
C TYR A 62 -7.60 -6.68 -19.49
N ARG A 63 -8.39 -7.57 -18.86
CA ARG A 63 -8.53 -8.98 -19.20
C ARG A 63 -9.99 -9.43 -19.04
N ALA A 64 -10.40 -10.37 -19.89
CA ALA A 64 -11.63 -11.13 -19.71
C ALA A 64 -11.46 -12.56 -20.22
N SER A 65 -12.21 -13.51 -19.68
CA SER A 65 -12.20 -14.89 -20.19
C SER A 65 -13.57 -15.55 -20.14
N THR A 66 -13.77 -16.55 -20.99
CA THR A 66 -14.98 -17.36 -21.01
C THR A 66 -14.67 -18.78 -21.52
N PRO A 67 -15.25 -19.83 -20.93
CA PRO A 67 -15.21 -21.15 -21.53
C PRO A 67 -16.09 -21.17 -22.78
N LEU A 68 -15.65 -21.90 -23.81
CA LEU A 68 -16.43 -22.13 -25.02
C LEU A 68 -16.18 -23.53 -25.56
N VAL A 69 -17.11 -23.99 -26.40
CA VAL A 69 -16.99 -25.22 -27.18
C VAL A 69 -16.87 -24.85 -28.64
N ARG A 70 -15.85 -25.38 -29.32
CA ARG A 70 -15.62 -25.19 -30.75
C ARG A 70 -15.28 -26.53 -31.39
N GLN A 71 -16.01 -26.92 -32.43
CA GLN A 71 -15.82 -28.21 -33.12
C GLN A 71 -15.73 -29.41 -32.14
N GLY A 72 -16.57 -29.40 -31.08
CA GLY A 72 -16.57 -30.42 -30.03
C GLY A 72 -15.46 -30.31 -28.98
N ARG A 73 -14.50 -29.38 -29.13
CA ARG A 73 -13.42 -29.15 -28.17
C ARG A 73 -13.78 -28.07 -27.16
N ARG A 74 -13.52 -28.32 -25.88
CA ARG A 74 -13.67 -27.32 -24.82
C ARG A 74 -12.40 -26.48 -24.72
N LEU A 75 -12.57 -25.18 -24.89
CA LEU A 75 -11.51 -24.18 -24.90
C LEU A 75 -11.84 -23.06 -23.92
N ARG A 76 -10.82 -22.31 -23.52
CA ARG A 76 -10.96 -21.04 -22.83
C ARG A 76 -10.57 -19.93 -23.80
N CYS A 77 -11.52 -19.05 -24.11
CA CYS A 77 -11.24 -17.82 -24.83
C CYS A 77 -10.86 -16.74 -23.84
N GLN A 78 -9.65 -16.20 -24.00
CA GLN A 78 -9.07 -15.23 -23.11
C GLN A 78 -8.68 -14.00 -23.92
N GLY A 79 -9.18 -12.84 -23.52
CA GLY A 79 -8.89 -11.59 -24.19
C GLY A 79 -8.15 -10.64 -23.26
N TYR A 80 -7.30 -9.84 -23.87
CA TYR A 80 -6.50 -8.79 -23.25
C TYR A 80 -6.68 -7.49 -24.01
N ARG A 81 -6.62 -6.37 -23.31
CA ARG A 81 -6.50 -5.06 -23.94
C ARG A 81 -5.04 -4.82 -24.31
N GLU A 82 -4.80 -4.42 -25.56
CA GLU A 82 -3.46 -4.19 -26.08
C GLU A 82 -3.48 -3.04 -27.11
N GLY A 83 -2.81 -1.93 -26.77
CA GLY A 83 -2.87 -0.70 -27.57
C GLY A 83 -4.31 -0.21 -27.77
N GLU A 84 -4.66 0.14 -29.01
CA GLU A 84 -6.00 0.56 -29.43
C GLU A 84 -6.97 -0.62 -29.70
N GLY A 85 -6.52 -1.87 -29.50
CA GLY A 85 -7.27 -3.08 -29.80
C GLY A 85 -7.21 -4.13 -28.70
N PHE A 86 -7.32 -5.39 -29.09
CA PHE A 86 -7.36 -6.53 -28.19
C PHE A 86 -6.50 -7.68 -28.72
N LEU A 87 -5.89 -8.41 -27.81
CA LEU A 87 -5.29 -9.71 -28.07
C LEU A 87 -6.25 -10.79 -27.56
N VAL A 88 -6.64 -11.73 -28.41
CA VAL A 88 -7.46 -12.88 -28.03
C VAL A 88 -6.65 -14.15 -28.19
N GLU A 89 -6.55 -14.91 -27.11
CA GLU A 89 -5.85 -16.19 -27.03
C GLU A 89 -6.83 -17.32 -26.71
N LEU A 90 -6.67 -18.47 -27.36
CA LEU A 90 -7.46 -19.67 -27.10
C LEU A 90 -6.59 -20.72 -26.40
N PHE A 91 -6.99 -21.14 -25.21
CA PHE A 91 -6.31 -22.19 -24.44
C PHE A 91 -7.16 -23.45 -24.35
N PRO A 92 -6.56 -24.64 -24.13
CA PRO A 92 -7.30 -25.80 -23.65
C PRO A 92 -8.03 -25.48 -22.34
N GLU A 93 -9.24 -26.01 -22.13
CA GLU A 93 -10.01 -25.73 -20.89
C GLU A 93 -9.29 -26.23 -19.63
N LYS A 94 -8.72 -27.44 -19.70
CA LYS A 94 -7.85 -28.02 -18.67
C LYS A 94 -6.40 -27.68 -19.01
N GLY A 95 -5.80 -26.80 -18.23
CA GLY A 95 -4.40 -26.39 -18.39
C GLY A 95 -3.84 -25.86 -17.07
N ALA A 96 -2.53 -25.66 -17.04
CA ALA A 96 -1.81 -25.01 -15.94
C ALA A 96 -2.44 -23.66 -15.53
N PRO A 97 -2.27 -23.24 -14.28
CA PRO A 97 -2.70 -21.92 -13.83
C PRO A 97 -2.07 -20.79 -14.65
N PRO A 98 -2.71 -19.61 -14.73
CA PRO A 98 -2.16 -18.45 -15.42
C PRO A 98 -0.87 -17.97 -14.75
N ASP A 99 0.06 -17.44 -15.55
CA ASP A 99 1.30 -16.85 -15.07
C ASP A 99 0.99 -15.52 -14.36
N LEU A 100 1.05 -15.52 -13.03
CA LEU A 100 0.68 -14.38 -12.22
C LEU A 100 1.60 -13.16 -12.42
N LEU A 101 2.87 -13.37 -12.74
CA LEU A 101 3.82 -12.28 -12.99
C LEU A 101 3.47 -11.55 -14.29
N LEU A 102 3.19 -12.31 -15.35
CA LEU A 102 2.77 -11.73 -16.63
C LEU A 102 1.43 -10.99 -16.50
N GLU A 103 0.49 -11.54 -15.73
CA GLU A 103 -0.81 -10.92 -15.50
C GLU A 103 -0.69 -9.64 -14.67
N LEU A 104 0.18 -9.62 -13.66
CA LEU A 104 0.48 -8.42 -12.89
C LEU A 104 1.14 -7.34 -13.77
N SER A 105 2.08 -7.72 -14.63
CA SER A 105 2.71 -6.78 -15.58
C SER A 105 1.67 -6.14 -16.51
N ARG A 106 0.72 -6.93 -17.03
CA ARG A 106 -0.36 -6.42 -17.90
C ARG A 106 -1.30 -5.48 -17.15
N LEU A 107 -1.66 -5.84 -15.91
CA LEU A 107 -2.45 -4.98 -15.03
C LEU A 107 -1.74 -3.64 -14.80
N ALA A 108 -0.46 -3.67 -14.44
CA ALA A 108 0.33 -2.47 -14.17
C ALA A 108 0.37 -1.54 -15.39
N GLN A 109 0.69 -2.07 -16.58
CA GLN A 109 0.70 -1.29 -17.82
C GLN A 109 -0.66 -0.67 -18.16
N HIS A 110 -1.76 -1.42 -17.93
CA HIS A 110 -3.11 -0.92 -18.14
C HIS A 110 -3.44 0.23 -17.17
N LEU A 111 -3.17 0.03 -15.87
CA LEU A 111 -3.49 1.02 -14.84
C LEU A 111 -2.60 2.26 -14.87
N LEU A 112 -1.37 2.18 -15.40
CA LEU A 112 -0.55 3.37 -15.65
C LEU A 112 -1.13 4.29 -16.73
N LYS A 113 -1.99 3.77 -17.62
CA LYS A 113 -2.69 4.54 -18.67
C LYS A 113 -4.12 4.89 -18.30
N HIS A 114 -4.78 4.03 -17.52
CA HIS A 114 -6.18 4.13 -17.13
C HIS A 114 -6.34 4.02 -15.61
N PRO A 115 -5.74 4.94 -14.84
CA PRO A 115 -5.65 4.79 -13.40
C PRO A 115 -7.03 4.91 -12.72
N GLU A 116 -8.02 5.56 -13.35
CA GLU A 116 -9.41 5.63 -12.91
C GLU A 116 -10.12 4.26 -12.85
N GLU A 117 -9.62 3.26 -13.59
CA GLU A 117 -10.21 1.93 -13.63
C GLU A 117 -9.64 0.97 -12.57
N PHE A 118 -8.83 1.48 -11.64
CA PHE A 118 -8.11 0.71 -10.63
C PHE A 118 -8.99 -0.23 -9.78
N PRO A 119 -10.09 0.23 -9.12
CA PRO A 119 -10.87 -0.67 -8.24
C PRO A 119 -11.39 -1.89 -9.00
N LYS A 120 -11.91 -1.66 -10.21
CA LYS A 120 -12.47 -2.72 -11.05
C LYS A 120 -11.40 -3.70 -11.51
N ASN A 121 -10.26 -3.21 -11.98
CA ASN A 121 -9.21 -4.07 -12.53
C ASN A 121 -8.42 -4.82 -11.44
N LEU A 122 -8.39 -4.32 -10.20
CA LEU A 122 -7.96 -5.12 -9.06
C LEU A 122 -8.89 -6.31 -8.80
N GLU A 123 -10.22 -6.14 -8.84
CA GLU A 123 -11.14 -7.28 -8.72
C GLU A 123 -10.87 -8.33 -9.82
N VAL A 124 -10.61 -7.89 -11.05
CA VAL A 124 -10.23 -8.79 -12.16
C VAL A 124 -8.95 -9.55 -11.84
N PHE A 125 -7.90 -8.87 -11.36
CA PHE A 125 -6.64 -9.50 -10.98
C PHE A 125 -6.79 -10.46 -9.80
N LEU A 126 -7.55 -10.10 -8.76
CA LEU A 126 -7.84 -11.01 -7.65
C LEU A 126 -8.54 -12.28 -8.13
N GLY A 127 -9.44 -12.20 -9.11
CA GLY A 127 -10.05 -13.37 -9.73
C GLY A 127 -9.05 -14.28 -10.45
N VAL A 128 -8.05 -13.70 -11.11
CA VAL A 128 -6.94 -14.46 -11.75
C VAL A 128 -6.08 -15.15 -10.69
N LEU A 129 -5.67 -14.41 -9.66
CA LEU A 129 -4.86 -14.90 -8.54
C LEU A 129 -5.59 -16.03 -7.81
N ARG A 130 -6.87 -15.84 -7.49
CA ARG A 130 -7.72 -16.85 -6.88
C ARG A 130 -7.77 -18.14 -7.70
N GLN A 131 -7.99 -18.04 -9.01
CA GLN A 131 -8.05 -19.21 -9.88
C GLN A 131 -6.70 -19.92 -9.99
N ALA A 132 -5.60 -19.17 -10.06
CA ALA A 132 -4.26 -19.74 -10.14
C ALA A 132 -3.87 -20.54 -8.90
N LEU A 133 -4.26 -20.03 -7.74
CA LEU A 133 -3.95 -20.63 -6.43
C LEU A 133 -5.03 -21.61 -5.95
N SER A 134 -6.01 -21.94 -6.80
CA SER A 134 -7.14 -22.84 -6.49
C SER A 134 -7.94 -22.44 -5.24
N MET A 135 -8.08 -21.14 -5.00
CA MET A 135 -8.81 -20.59 -3.86
C MET A 135 -10.27 -20.25 -4.22
N GLU A 136 -11.12 -20.09 -3.21
CA GLU A 136 -12.55 -19.80 -3.40
C GLU A 136 -12.92 -18.33 -3.18
N ALA A 137 -12.10 -17.59 -2.45
CA ALA A 137 -12.20 -16.14 -2.32
C ALA A 137 -10.81 -15.50 -2.21
N ALA A 138 -10.71 -14.26 -2.67
CA ALA A 138 -9.54 -13.40 -2.53
C ALA A 138 -9.96 -12.00 -2.09
N GLU A 139 -9.22 -11.41 -1.14
CA GLU A 139 -9.48 -10.07 -0.61
C GLU A 139 -8.19 -9.26 -0.59
N LEU A 140 -8.27 -7.99 -0.93
CA LEU A 140 -7.18 -7.03 -0.74
C LEU A 140 -7.61 -5.95 0.23
N PHE A 141 -6.92 -5.88 1.35
CA PHE A 141 -6.99 -4.77 2.29
C PHE A 141 -5.81 -3.83 2.01
N LEU A 142 -6.08 -2.54 1.83
CA LEU A 142 -5.02 -1.53 1.79
C LEU A 142 -4.89 -0.90 3.16
N SER A 143 -3.67 -0.65 3.58
CA SER A 143 -3.39 0.16 4.77
C SER A 143 -3.68 1.62 4.47
N ASP A 144 -4.22 2.35 5.45
CA ASP A 144 -4.10 3.80 5.40
C ASP A 144 -2.61 4.20 5.52
N PRO A 145 -2.23 5.37 5.00
CA PRO A 145 -0.82 5.78 4.95
C PRO A 145 -0.11 5.96 6.29
N GLU A 146 -0.85 6.27 7.36
CA GLU A 146 -0.33 6.39 8.72
C GLU A 146 -0.30 5.03 9.44
N GLY A 147 -0.87 3.99 8.82
CA GLY A 147 -0.81 2.62 9.34
C GLY A 147 -1.72 2.38 10.54
N HIS A 148 -2.88 3.03 10.61
CA HIS A 148 -3.84 2.86 11.70
C HIS A 148 -4.93 1.82 11.39
N HIS A 149 -5.32 1.69 10.12
CA HIS A 149 -6.47 0.94 9.66
C HIS A 149 -6.16 0.19 8.37
N LEU A 150 -6.78 -0.99 8.24
CA LEU A 150 -6.85 -1.76 7.01
C LEU A 150 -8.25 -1.67 6.44
N ILE A 151 -8.35 -1.32 5.16
CA ILE A 151 -9.61 -1.09 4.48
C ILE A 151 -9.77 -2.08 3.33
N LEU A 152 -10.85 -2.85 3.34
CA LEU A 152 -11.17 -3.77 2.25
C LEU A 152 -11.41 -2.98 0.98
N THR A 153 -10.49 -3.11 0.03
CA THR A 153 -10.45 -2.32 -1.20
C THR A 153 -10.98 -3.10 -2.39
N ALA A 154 -10.67 -4.40 -2.45
CA ALA A 154 -11.14 -5.28 -3.51
C ALA A 154 -11.47 -6.67 -2.95
N TYR A 155 -12.51 -7.29 -3.51
CA TYR A 155 -12.95 -8.64 -3.16
C TYR A 155 -13.36 -9.38 -4.42
N GLU A 156 -12.92 -10.64 -4.54
CA GLU A 156 -13.37 -11.55 -5.58
C GLU A 156 -13.73 -12.91 -4.95
N GLY A 157 -14.93 -13.41 -5.25
CA GLY A 157 -15.48 -14.66 -4.69
C GLY A 157 -17.01 -14.71 -4.75
N LEU A 158 -17.58 -15.89 -4.47
CA LEU A 158 -19.03 -16.12 -4.54
C LEU A 158 -19.80 -15.46 -3.37
N HIS A 159 -19.25 -15.54 -2.15
CA HIS A 159 -19.96 -15.21 -0.91
C HIS A 159 -19.70 -13.77 -0.43
N ARG A 160 -19.83 -12.78 -1.32
CA ARG A 160 -19.46 -11.39 -1.05
C ARG A 160 -20.05 -10.83 0.25
N GLU A 161 -21.33 -11.07 0.52
CA GLU A 161 -22.00 -10.53 1.73
C GLU A 161 -21.42 -11.02 3.06
N ALA A 162 -20.86 -12.24 3.09
CA ALA A 162 -20.22 -12.77 4.29
C ALA A 162 -18.88 -12.09 4.56
N PHE A 163 -18.08 -11.87 3.52
CA PHE A 163 -16.79 -11.19 3.67
C PHE A 163 -16.94 -9.69 3.94
N LEU A 164 -18.05 -9.08 3.51
CA LEU A 164 -18.42 -7.70 3.83
C LEU A 164 -19.02 -7.53 5.24
N GLU A 165 -19.17 -8.60 6.03
CA GLU A 165 -19.59 -8.50 7.45
C GLU A 165 -18.70 -7.54 8.23
N ARG A 166 -17.40 -7.56 7.93
CA ARG A 166 -16.42 -6.64 8.48
C ARG A 166 -15.38 -6.25 7.40
N PRO A 167 -15.57 -5.10 6.72
CA PRO A 167 -14.71 -4.64 5.63
C PRO A 167 -13.55 -3.74 6.11
N TRP A 168 -13.24 -3.73 7.40
CA TRP A 168 -12.17 -2.92 7.98
C TRP A 168 -11.61 -3.57 9.26
N PHE A 169 -10.35 -3.31 9.57
CA PHE A 169 -9.68 -3.80 10.78
C PHE A 169 -8.70 -2.76 11.32
N GLN A 170 -8.55 -2.68 12.64
CA GLN A 170 -7.40 -2.01 13.26
C GLN A 170 -6.16 -2.91 13.18
N LEU A 171 -4.97 -2.35 13.36
CA LEU A 171 -3.78 -3.16 13.56
C LEU A 171 -3.93 -4.03 14.82
N GLY A 172 -3.40 -5.26 14.75
CA GLY A 172 -3.55 -6.27 15.80
C GLY A 172 -4.93 -6.93 15.87
N GLU A 173 -5.94 -6.40 15.19
CA GLU A 173 -7.30 -6.90 15.24
C GLU A 173 -7.63 -7.85 14.08
N GLY A 174 -8.14 -9.02 14.40
CA GLY A 174 -8.51 -10.02 13.40
C GLY A 174 -7.31 -10.50 12.59
N TYR A 175 -7.53 -11.38 11.63
CA TYR A 175 -6.41 -11.88 10.81
C TYR A 175 -5.69 -10.77 10.05
N PRO A 176 -6.37 -9.87 9.31
CA PRO A 176 -5.68 -8.81 8.58
C PRO A 176 -4.88 -7.89 9.49
N GLY A 177 -5.44 -7.47 10.63
CA GLY A 177 -4.75 -6.60 11.58
C GLY A 177 -3.55 -7.27 12.24
N ILE A 178 -3.66 -8.55 12.61
CA ILE A 178 -2.55 -9.34 13.17
C ILE A 178 -1.40 -9.43 12.16
N VAL A 179 -1.68 -9.73 10.89
CA VAL A 179 -0.66 -9.85 9.84
C VAL A 179 -0.03 -8.51 9.52
N ALA A 180 -0.82 -7.43 9.45
CA ALA A 180 -0.31 -6.08 9.25
C ALA A 180 0.63 -5.64 10.39
N LEU A 181 0.25 -5.91 11.64
CA LEU A 181 1.03 -5.54 12.82
C LEU A 181 2.35 -6.32 12.91
N LYS A 182 2.31 -7.63 12.64
CA LYS A 182 3.48 -8.53 12.75
C LYS A 182 4.39 -8.48 11.53
N ARG A 183 3.85 -8.11 10.38
CA ARG A 183 4.50 -8.24 9.07
C ARG A 183 4.97 -9.67 8.80
N ALA A 184 4.12 -10.64 9.13
CA ALA A 184 4.39 -12.06 8.91
C ALA A 184 3.11 -12.76 8.45
N PRO A 185 3.19 -13.69 7.48
CA PRO A 185 2.03 -14.44 7.04
C PRO A 185 1.34 -15.20 8.18
N LEU A 186 0.02 -15.34 8.08
CA LEU A 186 -0.80 -16.15 8.99
C LEU A 186 -1.71 -17.06 8.18
N PHE A 187 -1.81 -18.33 8.58
CA PHE A 187 -2.74 -19.27 7.98
C PHE A 187 -3.45 -20.13 9.03
N THR A 188 -4.54 -20.77 8.62
CA THR A 188 -5.28 -21.79 9.39
C THR A 188 -5.96 -22.76 8.43
N HIS A 189 -6.22 -23.99 8.90
CA HIS A 189 -7.09 -24.98 8.26
C HIS A 189 -8.33 -25.31 9.10
N ALA A 190 -8.50 -24.63 10.24
CA ALA A 190 -9.60 -24.80 11.18
C ALA A 190 -10.22 -23.44 11.53
N LEU A 191 -10.56 -22.64 10.50
CA LEU A 191 -11.06 -21.27 10.66
C LEU A 191 -12.31 -21.18 11.54
N GLY A 192 -13.17 -22.20 11.55
CA GLY A 192 -14.35 -22.25 12.43
C GLY A 192 -14.01 -22.09 13.91
N GLU A 193 -12.93 -22.73 14.37
CA GLU A 193 -12.54 -22.81 15.78
C GLU A 193 -11.64 -21.64 16.21
N ASP A 194 -11.01 -20.94 15.26
CA ASP A 194 -10.06 -19.88 15.58
C ASP A 194 -10.77 -18.60 16.05
N SER A 195 -10.56 -18.23 17.31
CA SER A 195 -11.16 -17.04 17.94
C SER A 195 -10.62 -15.72 17.38
N ARG A 196 -9.44 -15.73 16.76
CA ARG A 196 -8.84 -14.53 16.15
C ARG A 196 -9.53 -14.17 14.83
N TYR A 197 -10.31 -15.07 14.23
CA TYR A 197 -11.08 -14.77 13.03
C TYR A 197 -12.47 -14.20 13.39
N LEU A 198 -12.72 -12.95 13.02
CA LEU A 198 -13.84 -12.16 13.57
C LEU A 198 -15.15 -12.18 12.76
N ARG A 199 -15.18 -12.81 11.57
CA ARG A 199 -16.36 -12.80 10.67
C ARG A 199 -17.18 -14.10 10.82
N GLN A 200 -18.33 -14.03 11.48
CA GLN A 200 -19.16 -15.21 11.78
C GLN A 200 -19.86 -15.79 10.56
N LYS A 201 -20.27 -14.95 9.61
CA LYS A 201 -20.94 -15.40 8.38
C LYS A 201 -20.01 -16.24 7.51
N VAL A 202 -18.72 -15.93 7.49
CA VAL A 202 -17.72 -16.72 6.74
C VAL A 202 -17.53 -18.10 7.41
N LYS A 203 -17.49 -18.16 8.74
CA LYS A 203 -17.48 -19.43 9.49
C LYS A 203 -18.71 -20.28 9.19
N ALA A 204 -19.90 -19.66 9.20
CA ALA A 204 -21.17 -20.35 8.92
C ALA A 204 -21.26 -20.93 7.51
N LEU A 205 -20.52 -20.37 6.54
CA LEU A 205 -20.43 -20.89 5.17
C LEU A 205 -19.43 -22.06 5.02
N GLY A 206 -18.77 -22.47 6.10
CA GLY A 206 -17.89 -23.63 6.13
C GLY A 206 -16.50 -23.38 5.54
N TYR A 207 -16.02 -22.13 5.50
CA TYR A 207 -14.62 -21.87 5.17
C TYR A 207 -13.71 -22.45 6.25
N GLN A 208 -12.71 -23.23 5.83
CA GLN A 208 -11.81 -23.95 6.72
C GLN A 208 -10.39 -23.40 6.60
N THR A 209 -9.90 -23.24 5.36
CA THR A 209 -8.58 -22.70 5.07
C THR A 209 -8.64 -21.20 4.84
N TYR A 210 -7.75 -20.48 5.50
CA TYR A 210 -7.55 -19.05 5.26
C TYR A 210 -6.07 -18.71 5.35
N ILE A 211 -5.57 -17.95 4.38
CA ILE A 211 -4.18 -17.53 4.25
C ILE A 211 -4.16 -16.01 4.13
N CYS A 212 -3.36 -15.35 4.96
CA CYS A 212 -3.29 -13.91 5.12
C CYS A 212 -1.83 -13.49 4.97
N TYR A 213 -1.51 -12.67 3.98
CA TYR A 213 -0.15 -12.37 3.54
C TYR A 213 0.11 -10.85 3.51
N PRO A 214 1.18 -10.35 4.17
CA PRO A 214 1.50 -8.93 4.18
C PRO A 214 2.06 -8.48 2.83
N LEU A 215 1.57 -7.36 2.31
CA LEU A 215 2.14 -6.68 1.15
C LEU A 215 2.99 -5.52 1.65
N GLU A 216 4.29 -5.77 1.79
CA GLU A 216 5.24 -4.82 2.33
C GLU A 216 6.30 -4.38 1.32
N LEU A 217 6.80 -3.17 1.53
CA LEU A 217 7.99 -2.63 0.91
C LEU A 217 8.96 -2.21 2.03
N PRO A 218 10.26 -1.98 1.75
CA PRO A 218 11.22 -1.58 2.77
C PRO A 218 10.75 -0.39 3.64
N HIS A 219 10.01 0.54 3.03
CA HIS A 219 9.52 1.76 3.68
C HIS A 219 8.14 1.63 4.37
N GLY A 220 7.53 0.44 4.40
CA GLY A 220 6.27 0.22 5.11
C GLY A 220 5.30 -0.79 4.50
N LEU A 221 4.22 -1.04 5.24
CA LEU A 221 3.12 -1.91 4.83
C LEU A 221 2.20 -1.18 3.84
N ILE A 222 1.97 -1.79 2.68
CA ILE A 222 1.01 -1.30 1.68
C ILE A 222 -0.38 -1.87 1.94
N GLY A 223 -0.46 -3.12 2.39
CA GLY A 223 -1.73 -3.78 2.67
C GLY A 223 -1.58 -5.25 3.01
N VAL A 224 -2.69 -5.98 2.98
CA VAL A 224 -2.74 -7.41 3.28
C VAL A 224 -3.61 -8.11 2.24
N LEU A 225 -3.08 -9.19 1.67
CA LEU A 225 -3.78 -10.06 0.72
C LEU A 225 -4.29 -11.29 1.45
N ASN A 226 -5.57 -11.60 1.29
CA ASN A 226 -6.21 -12.73 1.92
C ASN A 226 -6.77 -13.71 0.89
N LEU A 227 -6.65 -15.00 1.18
CA LEU A 227 -7.19 -16.09 0.38
C LEU A 227 -7.96 -17.05 1.28
N ALA A 228 -9.13 -17.50 0.84
CA ALA A 228 -9.97 -18.42 1.61
C ALA A 228 -10.46 -19.58 0.76
N SER A 229 -10.58 -20.76 1.39
CA SER A 229 -11.13 -21.98 0.79
C SER A 229 -11.91 -22.77 1.83
N ARG A 230 -12.97 -23.47 1.39
CA ARG A 230 -13.67 -24.46 2.23
C ARG A 230 -12.95 -25.79 2.26
N ASP A 231 -12.00 -26.01 1.36
CA ASP A 231 -11.14 -27.19 1.36
C ASP A 231 -10.07 -27.10 2.47
N PRO A 232 -10.10 -27.98 3.49
CA PRO A 232 -9.05 -28.04 4.50
C PRO A 232 -7.75 -28.66 4.00
N GLY A 233 -7.75 -29.33 2.83
CA GLY A 233 -6.60 -30.00 2.22
C GLY A 233 -5.71 -29.11 1.36
N VAL A 234 -5.97 -27.80 1.32
CA VAL A 234 -5.12 -26.82 0.59
C VAL A 234 -3.70 -26.86 1.16
N ARG A 235 -2.71 -27.04 0.28
CA ARG A 235 -1.29 -26.95 0.63
C ARG A 235 -0.89 -25.48 0.73
N HIS A 236 -0.93 -24.94 1.96
CA HIS A 236 -0.71 -23.51 2.18
C HIS A 236 0.73 -23.10 1.84
N GLU A 237 1.70 -24.00 1.95
CA GLU A 237 3.11 -23.76 1.63
C GLU A 237 3.29 -23.35 0.17
N GLU A 238 2.62 -24.04 -0.76
CA GLU A 238 2.69 -23.71 -2.19
C GLU A 238 2.03 -22.36 -2.52
N VAL A 239 0.96 -22.03 -1.79
CA VAL A 239 0.30 -20.74 -1.91
C VAL A 239 1.23 -19.64 -1.40
N LEU A 240 1.88 -19.83 -0.26
CA LEU A 240 2.84 -18.88 0.30
C LEU A 240 4.06 -18.70 -0.61
N GLU A 241 4.65 -19.78 -1.13
CA GLU A 241 5.77 -19.69 -2.10
C GLU A 241 5.39 -18.88 -3.34
N ALA A 242 4.16 -19.03 -3.83
CA ALA A 242 3.67 -18.22 -4.95
C ALA A 242 3.51 -16.75 -4.55
N LEU A 243 2.97 -16.48 -3.36
CA LEU A 243 2.80 -15.12 -2.83
C LEU A 243 4.12 -14.42 -2.51
N GLU A 244 5.13 -15.14 -2.04
CA GLU A 244 6.49 -14.58 -1.82
C GLU A 244 7.12 -14.11 -3.13
N ARG A 245 6.86 -14.81 -4.24
CA ARG A 245 7.37 -14.43 -5.57
C ARG A 245 6.66 -13.21 -6.16
N ILE A 246 5.34 -13.09 -5.96
CA ILE A 246 4.54 -12.01 -6.60
C ILE A 246 4.25 -10.83 -5.67
N GLY A 247 4.31 -11.05 -4.36
CA GLY A 247 3.91 -10.12 -3.30
C GLY A 247 4.67 -8.80 -3.36
N PRO A 248 6.02 -8.80 -3.42
CA PRO A 248 6.80 -7.58 -3.53
C PRO A 248 6.47 -6.76 -4.79
N LEU A 249 6.28 -7.43 -5.94
CA LEU A 249 5.87 -6.75 -7.17
C LEU A 249 4.45 -6.18 -7.06
N LEU A 250 3.53 -6.91 -6.43
CA LEU A 250 2.16 -6.44 -6.21
C LEU A 250 2.16 -5.22 -5.28
N ALA A 251 2.89 -5.28 -4.17
CA ALA A 251 3.04 -4.17 -3.24
C ALA A 251 3.62 -2.92 -3.92
N SER A 252 4.70 -3.09 -4.69
CA SER A 252 5.33 -2.02 -5.48
C SER A 252 4.36 -1.42 -6.50
N THR A 253 3.66 -2.27 -7.25
CA THR A 253 2.67 -1.84 -8.25
C THR A 253 1.54 -1.03 -7.61
N LEU A 254 0.99 -1.53 -6.49
CA LEU A 254 -0.07 -0.83 -5.75
C LEU A 254 0.44 0.52 -5.23
N TYR A 255 1.63 0.56 -4.63
CA TYR A 255 2.23 1.80 -4.15
C TYR A 255 2.38 2.82 -5.28
N THR A 256 3.04 2.45 -6.39
CA THR A 256 3.24 3.35 -7.54
C THR A 256 1.93 3.87 -8.12
N LEU A 257 0.92 3.00 -8.26
CA LEU A 257 -0.37 3.39 -8.82
C LEU A 257 -1.14 4.33 -7.89
N LEU A 258 -1.15 4.05 -6.58
CA LEU A 258 -1.78 4.93 -5.59
C LEU A 258 -1.07 6.30 -5.57
N THR A 259 0.27 6.32 -5.61
CA THR A 259 1.11 7.53 -5.75
C THR A 259 0.71 8.37 -6.93
N ARG A 260 0.73 7.77 -8.11
CA ARG A 260 0.41 8.48 -9.34
C ARG A 260 -1.03 9.00 -9.36
N LEU A 261 -1.99 8.20 -8.88
CA LEU A 261 -3.39 8.60 -8.76
C LEU A 261 -3.57 9.80 -7.83
N GLY A 262 -2.86 9.77 -6.70
CA GLY A 262 -2.85 10.87 -5.75
C GLY A 262 -2.28 12.15 -6.35
N GLU A 263 -1.12 12.06 -7.00
CA GLU A 263 -0.47 13.20 -7.67
C GLU A 263 -1.33 13.77 -8.81
N GLU A 264 -1.92 12.94 -9.66
CA GLU A 264 -2.83 13.38 -10.72
C GLU A 264 -4.09 14.04 -10.15
N GLY A 265 -4.61 13.52 -9.03
CA GLY A 265 -5.72 14.13 -8.29
C GLY A 265 -5.38 15.49 -7.69
N LEU A 266 -4.13 15.67 -7.24
CA LEU A 266 -3.66 16.89 -6.58
C LEU A 266 -3.01 17.92 -7.50
N LYS A 267 -2.70 17.56 -8.75
CA LYS A 267 -1.95 18.41 -9.67
C LYS A 267 -2.55 19.81 -9.84
N ALA A 268 -3.89 19.88 -9.97
CA ALA A 268 -4.61 21.14 -10.10
C ALA A 268 -4.58 21.93 -8.78
N ALA A 269 -4.89 21.27 -7.66
CA ALA A 269 -4.88 21.87 -6.32
C ALA A 269 -3.51 22.45 -5.97
N THR A 270 -2.45 21.69 -6.15
CA THR A 270 -1.06 22.06 -5.86
C THR A 270 -0.64 23.32 -6.61
N ARG A 271 -0.93 23.41 -7.92
CA ARG A 271 -0.63 24.60 -8.73
C ARG A 271 -1.37 25.85 -8.23
N LEU A 272 -2.63 25.72 -7.85
CA LEU A 272 -3.46 26.83 -7.37
C LEU A 272 -3.02 27.29 -5.97
N LEU A 273 -2.71 26.34 -5.08
CA LEU A 273 -2.18 26.62 -3.74
C LEU A 273 -0.84 27.35 -3.82
N HIS A 274 0.10 26.89 -4.65
CA HIS A 274 1.39 27.59 -4.84
C HIS A 274 1.27 28.98 -5.45
N ARG A 275 0.20 29.26 -6.22
CA ARG A 275 -0.09 30.59 -6.77
C ARG A 275 -0.78 31.52 -5.76
N GLY A 276 -1.00 31.08 -4.53
CA GLY A 276 -1.66 31.87 -3.49
C GLY A 276 -3.18 31.98 -3.67
N VAL A 277 -3.82 30.99 -4.32
CA VAL A 277 -5.29 30.96 -4.53
C VAL A 277 -5.92 29.81 -3.73
N PRO A 278 -5.96 29.90 -2.38
CA PRO A 278 -6.26 28.75 -1.53
C PRO A 278 -7.69 28.22 -1.68
N ALA A 279 -8.68 29.10 -1.86
CA ALA A 279 -10.08 28.67 -2.01
C ALA A 279 -10.31 27.80 -3.26
N GLU A 280 -9.70 28.19 -4.39
CA GLU A 280 -9.77 27.41 -5.64
C GLU A 280 -8.94 26.13 -5.55
N GLY A 281 -7.77 26.19 -4.90
CA GLY A 281 -6.94 25.01 -4.67
C GLY A 281 -7.64 23.92 -3.85
N VAL A 282 -8.28 24.31 -2.75
CA VAL A 282 -9.07 23.40 -1.90
C VAL A 282 -10.29 22.86 -2.66
N ARG A 283 -10.94 23.68 -3.48
CA ARG A 283 -12.05 23.21 -4.33
C ARG A 283 -11.57 22.18 -5.35
N ALA A 284 -10.44 22.43 -6.02
CA ALA A 284 -9.85 21.49 -6.97
C ALA A 284 -9.45 20.17 -6.29
N LEU A 285 -8.98 20.22 -5.03
CA LEU A 285 -8.74 19.03 -4.22
C LEU A 285 -10.04 18.22 -4.02
N LEU A 286 -11.13 18.87 -3.57
CA LEU A 286 -12.42 18.21 -3.37
C LEU A 286 -12.98 17.62 -4.68
N GLU A 287 -12.75 18.28 -5.81
CA GLU A 287 -13.10 17.75 -7.14
C GLU A 287 -12.30 16.48 -7.47
N GLY A 288 -11.00 16.46 -7.15
CA GLY A 288 -10.15 15.29 -7.25
C GLY A 288 -10.64 14.12 -6.40
N VAL A 289 -10.90 14.36 -5.11
CA VAL A 289 -11.44 13.36 -4.18
C VAL A 289 -12.76 12.80 -4.71
N ARG A 290 -13.70 13.68 -5.08
CA ARG A 290 -15.03 13.30 -5.55
C ARG A 290 -14.97 12.43 -6.80
N ARG A 291 -14.13 12.81 -7.78
CA ARG A 291 -13.93 12.07 -9.03
C ARG A 291 -13.36 10.68 -8.77
N LEU A 292 -12.29 10.60 -7.98
CA LEU A 292 -11.57 9.33 -7.73
C LEU A 292 -12.35 8.37 -6.83
N SER A 293 -13.05 8.89 -5.82
CA SER A 293 -13.88 8.08 -4.93
C SER A 293 -15.24 7.68 -5.53
N GLY A 294 -15.62 8.26 -6.67
CA GLY A 294 -16.96 8.13 -7.25
C GLY A 294 -18.07 8.70 -6.35
N ALA A 295 -17.72 9.55 -5.38
CA ALA A 295 -18.69 10.14 -4.46
C ALA A 295 -19.61 11.12 -5.20
N THR A 296 -20.87 11.16 -4.77
CA THR A 296 -21.81 12.19 -5.24
C THR A 296 -21.54 13.52 -4.56
N GLY A 297 -21.15 13.51 -3.29
CA GLY A 297 -20.75 14.68 -2.53
C GLY A 297 -19.59 14.38 -1.59
N VAL A 298 -18.77 15.39 -1.31
CA VAL A 298 -17.63 15.31 -0.40
C VAL A 298 -17.67 16.51 0.54
N ARG A 299 -17.34 16.30 1.80
CA ARG A 299 -17.14 17.36 2.79
C ARG A 299 -15.78 17.21 3.45
N LEU A 300 -15.09 18.31 3.68
CA LEU A 300 -13.90 18.38 4.53
C LEU A 300 -14.20 19.36 5.67
N VAL A 301 -14.09 18.89 6.90
CA VAL A 301 -14.25 19.73 8.09
C VAL A 301 -12.88 19.85 8.76
N PRO A 302 -12.14 20.95 8.56
CA PRO A 302 -10.89 21.17 9.26
C PRO A 302 -11.13 21.45 10.75
N LYS A 303 -10.13 21.21 11.58
CA LYS A 303 -10.17 21.49 13.03
C LYS A 303 -10.34 22.99 13.29
N GLU A 304 -9.73 23.80 12.43
CA GLU A 304 -9.87 25.25 12.42
C GLU A 304 -10.39 25.72 11.06
N GLY A 305 -11.37 26.63 11.08
CA GLY A 305 -11.98 27.20 9.89
C GLY A 305 -13.32 26.55 9.49
N PRO A 306 -13.98 27.08 8.45
CA PRO A 306 -15.30 26.63 8.05
C PRO A 306 -15.26 25.28 7.32
N PRO A 307 -16.34 24.47 7.39
CA PRO A 307 -16.44 23.25 6.60
C PRO A 307 -16.52 23.57 5.11
N LEU A 308 -15.83 22.76 4.32
CA LEU A 308 -15.76 22.85 2.87
C LEU A 308 -16.55 21.70 2.27
N SER A 309 -17.32 21.94 1.21
CA SER A 309 -18.18 20.91 0.64
C SER A 309 -18.36 21.06 -0.86
N LEU A 310 -18.51 19.92 -1.54
CA LEU A 310 -18.76 19.84 -2.96
C LEU A 310 -19.85 18.80 -3.23
N GLY A 311 -20.90 19.19 -3.97
CA GLY A 311 -22.04 18.33 -4.28
C GLY A 311 -23.07 18.20 -3.15
N PRO A 312 -24.06 17.30 -3.27
CA PRO A 312 -25.09 17.10 -2.26
C PRO A 312 -24.51 16.50 -0.96
N VAL A 313 -24.43 17.33 0.08
CA VAL A 313 -23.88 16.94 1.39
C VAL A 313 -24.95 17.09 2.51
N PRO A 314 -25.40 15.98 3.11
CA PRO A 314 -26.25 16.02 4.30
C PRO A 314 -25.69 16.85 5.47
N PRO A 315 -26.51 17.47 6.33
CA PRO A 315 -26.01 18.13 7.53
C PRO A 315 -25.37 17.13 8.51
N CYS A 316 -24.39 17.60 9.27
CA CYS A 316 -23.75 16.88 10.36
C CYS A 316 -23.20 17.93 11.33
N ALA A 317 -23.58 17.84 12.60
CA ALA A 317 -23.21 18.79 13.65
C ALA A 317 -21.84 18.50 14.25
N MET A 318 -21.30 17.28 14.07
CA MET A 318 -19.97 16.86 14.55
C MET A 318 -19.81 16.95 16.07
N LYS A 319 -20.90 16.78 16.85
CA LYS A 319 -20.87 16.99 18.31
C LYS A 319 -19.99 15.97 19.03
N ASP A 320 -20.03 14.70 18.60
CA ASP A 320 -19.25 13.59 19.17
C ASP A 320 -18.67 12.69 18.08
N CYS A 321 -18.15 13.29 17.00
CA CYS A 321 -17.70 12.54 15.83
C CYS A 321 -16.49 11.63 16.17
N PRO A 322 -16.61 10.29 16.04
CA PRO A 322 -15.50 9.37 16.32
C PRO A 322 -14.29 9.56 15.41
N ALA A 323 -14.50 10.10 14.20
CA ALA A 323 -13.40 10.39 13.28
C ALA A 323 -12.40 11.40 13.86
N TRP A 324 -12.80 12.30 14.75
CA TRP A 324 -11.85 13.19 15.44
C TRP A 324 -10.91 12.46 16.41
N ARG A 325 -11.28 11.23 16.84
CA ARG A 325 -10.42 10.35 17.64
C ARG A 325 -9.61 9.37 16.79
N GLY A 326 -9.62 9.55 15.46
CA GLY A 326 -8.92 8.69 14.54
C GLY A 326 -9.73 7.49 14.05
N GLU A 327 -11.01 7.36 14.42
CA GLU A 327 -11.82 6.20 14.01
C GLU A 327 -12.40 6.37 12.60
N VAL A 328 -12.23 5.37 11.72
CA VAL A 328 -12.95 5.33 10.44
C VAL A 328 -14.39 4.87 10.68
N VAL A 329 -15.37 5.75 10.45
CA VAL A 329 -16.79 5.46 10.71
C VAL A 329 -17.66 5.66 9.47
N GLY A 330 -18.85 5.09 9.46
CA GLY A 330 -19.74 5.17 8.31
C GLY A 330 -21.18 4.89 8.64
N PHE A 331 -21.98 4.54 7.64
CA PHE A 331 -23.34 4.06 7.86
C PHE A 331 -23.77 3.16 6.70
N LYS A 332 -24.35 2.00 7.01
CA LYS A 332 -24.79 0.98 6.02
C LYS A 332 -23.69 0.51 5.05
N ASN A 333 -22.45 0.47 5.52
CA ASN A 333 -21.28 0.09 4.73
C ASN A 333 -20.32 -0.87 5.45
N GLY A 334 -20.72 -1.39 6.62
CA GLY A 334 -19.92 -2.32 7.44
C GLY A 334 -18.86 -1.64 8.32
N LEU A 335 -18.70 -0.31 8.23
CA LEU A 335 -17.93 0.48 9.19
C LEU A 335 -18.74 0.67 10.49
N PRO A 336 -18.10 1.06 11.61
CA PRO A 336 -18.81 1.46 12.81
C PRO A 336 -19.80 2.59 12.51
N ASP A 337 -20.99 2.50 13.09
CA ASP A 337 -22.07 3.43 12.76
C ASP A 337 -21.78 4.84 13.29
N CYS A 338 -21.91 5.82 12.39
CA CYS A 338 -21.84 7.24 12.73
C CYS A 338 -23.13 7.63 13.47
N PRO A 339 -23.03 8.21 14.69
CA PRO A 339 -24.21 8.53 15.51
C PRO A 339 -25.11 9.60 14.85
N GLU A 340 -24.55 10.44 13.98
CA GLU A 340 -25.26 11.49 13.26
C GLU A 340 -25.57 11.11 11.80
N ALA A 341 -25.55 9.82 11.47
CA ALA A 341 -25.82 9.34 10.12
C ALA A 341 -27.25 9.63 9.65
N GLU A 342 -28.22 9.55 10.56
CA GLU A 342 -29.66 9.71 10.31
C GLU A 342 -30.16 8.95 9.08
N GLY A 343 -29.70 7.71 8.89
CA GLY A 343 -30.12 6.88 7.76
C GLY A 343 -29.38 7.12 6.43
N ARG A 344 -28.47 8.10 6.37
CA ARG A 344 -27.81 8.53 5.13
C ARG A 344 -26.42 7.89 4.98
N PRO A 345 -26.18 7.07 3.94
CA PRO A 345 -24.89 6.43 3.71
C PRO A 345 -23.75 7.45 3.61
N ARG A 346 -22.68 7.21 4.35
CA ARG A 346 -21.48 8.04 4.36
C ARG A 346 -20.27 7.24 4.81
N ILE A 347 -19.09 7.72 4.47
CA ILE A 347 -17.82 7.27 5.03
C ILE A 347 -17.13 8.50 5.60
N CYS A 348 -16.80 8.49 6.88
CA CYS A 348 -16.09 9.55 7.57
C CYS A 348 -14.66 9.07 7.84
N LEU A 349 -13.69 9.84 7.35
CA LEU A 349 -12.27 9.52 7.35
C LEU A 349 -11.51 10.56 8.17
N PRO A 350 -10.69 10.14 9.14
CA PRO A 350 -9.75 11.03 9.81
C PRO A 350 -8.64 11.41 8.82
N LEU A 351 -8.42 12.71 8.65
CA LEU A 351 -7.28 13.24 7.92
C LEU A 351 -6.19 13.57 8.94
N TRP A 352 -5.10 12.82 8.87
CA TRP A 352 -3.97 12.96 9.76
C TRP A 352 -2.92 13.90 9.18
N ALA A 353 -2.38 14.75 10.03
CA ALA A 353 -1.14 15.50 9.77
C ALA A 353 -0.43 15.70 11.10
N TRP A 354 0.90 15.56 11.12
CA TRP A 354 1.68 15.72 12.35
C TRP A 354 1.19 14.80 13.49
N GLY A 355 0.70 13.61 13.10
CA GLY A 355 0.06 12.57 13.93
C GLY A 355 -1.09 13.02 14.84
N GLU A 356 -1.77 14.09 14.48
CA GLU A 356 -3.12 14.37 14.98
C GLU A 356 -4.14 14.41 13.83
N VAL A 357 -5.42 14.20 14.16
CA VAL A 357 -6.50 14.41 13.20
C VAL A 357 -6.72 15.91 13.04
N VAL A 358 -6.31 16.46 11.90
CA VAL A 358 -6.42 17.89 11.58
C VAL A 358 -7.68 18.22 10.79
N ALA A 359 -8.31 17.21 10.17
CA ALA A 359 -9.61 17.36 9.52
C ALA A 359 -10.39 16.04 9.50
N VAL A 360 -11.70 16.12 9.28
CA VAL A 360 -12.54 14.97 8.97
C VAL A 360 -13.06 15.14 7.55
N GLU A 361 -12.71 14.20 6.68
CA GLU A 361 -13.30 14.10 5.35
C GLU A 361 -14.51 13.17 5.38
N THR A 362 -15.58 13.52 4.68
CA THR A 362 -16.77 12.68 4.57
C THR A 362 -17.13 12.49 3.10
N LEU A 363 -17.21 11.22 2.69
CA LEU A 363 -17.65 10.81 1.36
C LEU A 363 -19.13 10.42 1.41
N PHE A 364 -19.92 10.97 0.49
CA PHE A 364 -21.34 10.65 0.35
C PHE A 364 -21.60 10.01 -1.02
N HIS A 365 -22.15 8.81 -1.01
CA HIS A 365 -22.52 8.06 -2.20
C HIS A 365 -24.03 7.87 -2.26
N ALA A 366 -24.68 8.33 -3.34
CA ALA A 366 -26.08 8.03 -3.60
C ALA A 366 -26.33 6.51 -3.76
N ARG A 367 -25.33 5.78 -4.27
CA ARG A 367 -25.31 4.32 -4.32
C ARG A 367 -23.97 3.83 -3.77
N PRO A 368 -23.96 3.03 -2.69
CA PRO A 368 -22.72 2.58 -2.10
C PRO A 368 -21.93 1.73 -3.11
N PRO A 369 -20.60 1.93 -3.20
CA PRO A 369 -19.75 1.09 -4.04
C PRO A 369 -19.69 -0.34 -3.50
N LYS A 370 -19.10 -1.23 -4.29
CA LYS A 370 -18.85 -2.61 -3.88
C LYS A 370 -17.36 -2.90 -4.12
N PRO A 371 -16.55 -3.17 -3.07
CA PRO A 371 -16.91 -3.10 -1.64
C PRO A 371 -17.29 -1.67 -1.20
N PRO A 372 -18.17 -1.50 -0.19
CA PRO A 372 -18.61 -0.17 0.28
C PRO A 372 -17.47 0.73 0.74
N THR A 373 -16.40 0.14 1.26
CA THR A 373 -15.20 0.80 1.75
C THR A 373 -14.14 1.03 0.67
N GLY A 374 -14.32 0.51 -0.55
CA GLY A 374 -13.34 0.62 -1.64
C GLY A 374 -12.80 2.04 -1.88
N PRO A 375 -13.66 3.08 -1.92
CA PRO A 375 -13.19 4.46 -2.08
C PRO A 375 -12.43 5.03 -0.88
N ALA A 376 -12.60 4.47 0.32
CA ALA A 376 -11.99 4.99 1.54
C ALA A 376 -10.47 4.86 1.50
N ALA A 377 -9.97 3.71 1.02
CA ALA A 377 -8.53 3.49 0.88
C ALA A 377 -7.88 4.56 -0.01
N PHE A 378 -8.53 4.89 -1.14
CA PHE A 378 -8.06 5.94 -2.04
C PHE A 378 -8.09 7.32 -1.43
N ALA A 379 -9.18 7.68 -0.77
CA ALA A 379 -9.33 8.97 -0.13
C ALA A 379 -8.25 9.15 0.94
N LEU A 380 -8.04 8.16 1.81
CA LEU A 380 -6.96 8.17 2.82
C LEU A 380 -5.57 8.33 2.17
N TRP A 381 -5.35 7.66 1.05
CA TRP A 381 -4.08 7.73 0.33
C TRP A 381 -3.84 9.10 -0.32
N LEU A 382 -4.88 9.70 -0.94
CA LEU A 382 -4.86 11.07 -1.47
C LEU A 382 -4.65 12.10 -0.36
N GLN A 383 -5.28 11.89 0.80
CA GLN A 383 -5.17 12.77 1.96
C GLN A 383 -3.73 12.86 2.47
N ARG A 384 -2.98 11.76 2.53
CA ARG A 384 -1.55 11.77 2.90
C ARG A 384 -0.73 12.72 2.03
N LEU A 385 -1.01 12.77 0.73
CA LEU A 385 -0.34 13.70 -0.18
C LEU A 385 -0.90 15.13 -0.08
N ALA A 386 -2.18 15.30 0.25
CA ALA A 386 -2.84 16.59 0.38
C ALA A 386 -2.52 17.30 1.70
N ALA A 387 -2.30 16.55 2.79
CA ALA A 387 -2.15 17.07 4.13
C ALA A 387 -1.02 18.11 4.27
N PRO A 388 0.20 17.88 3.73
CA PRO A 388 1.25 18.89 3.75
C PRO A 388 0.91 20.18 2.97
N LEU A 389 0.02 20.09 1.96
CA LEU A 389 -0.41 21.22 1.15
C LEU A 389 -1.50 22.05 1.85
N LEU A 390 -2.40 21.38 2.58
CA LEU A 390 -3.52 21.99 3.29
C LEU A 390 -3.12 22.54 4.66
N PHE A 391 -2.18 21.86 5.33
CA PHE A 391 -1.76 22.14 6.71
C PHE A 391 -0.23 22.28 6.78
N PRO A 392 0.35 23.30 6.11
CA PRO A 392 1.80 23.44 5.98
C PRO A 392 2.52 23.82 7.29
N GLU A 393 1.81 24.38 8.26
CA GLU A 393 2.38 24.78 9.56
C GLU A 393 2.12 23.72 10.63
N LYS A 394 3.19 23.27 11.29
CA LYS A 394 3.17 22.38 12.46
C LYS A 394 3.01 23.23 13.74
N PRO A 395 2.32 22.74 14.80
CA PRO A 395 2.40 23.35 16.12
C PRO A 395 3.86 23.49 16.57
N LYS A 396 4.23 24.66 17.10
CA LYS A 396 5.61 25.19 17.16
C LYS A 396 6.60 24.46 18.08
N GLU A 397 6.23 23.39 18.79
CA GLU A 397 7.18 22.65 19.64
C GLU A 397 6.93 21.14 19.57
N SER A 398 7.92 20.37 19.08
CA SER A 398 7.86 18.92 19.09
C SER A 398 7.93 18.40 20.52
N ARG A 399 6.99 17.54 20.92
CA ARG A 399 7.00 16.84 22.20
C ARG A 399 8.13 15.82 22.30
N LEU A 400 8.57 15.25 21.18
CA LEU A 400 9.73 14.36 21.07
C LEU A 400 10.56 14.69 19.82
N GLU A 401 11.86 14.88 19.97
CA GLU A 401 12.80 15.01 18.86
C GLU A 401 13.88 13.94 18.99
N VAL A 402 14.14 13.21 17.92
CA VAL A 402 15.16 12.17 17.85
C VAL A 402 16.07 12.47 16.67
N HIS A 403 17.35 12.59 16.97
CA HIS A 403 18.41 12.63 15.97
C HIS A 403 19.19 11.34 16.06
N ALA A 404 19.15 10.51 15.03
CA ALA A 404 19.73 9.18 14.98
C ALA A 404 20.73 8.99 13.82
N LEU A 405 20.83 9.91 12.86
CA LEU A 405 21.76 9.81 11.73
C LEU A 405 23.15 10.29 12.11
N GLY A 406 24.07 9.35 12.37
CA GLY A 406 25.46 9.59 12.75
C GLY A 406 25.73 9.56 14.27
N GLY A 407 24.78 10.01 15.08
CA GLY A 407 24.80 9.87 16.53
C GLY A 407 23.37 9.77 17.06
N PHE A 408 23.20 9.53 18.36
CA PHE A 408 21.87 9.38 18.96
C PHE A 408 21.61 10.41 20.04
N ARG A 409 20.66 11.31 19.79
CA ARG A 409 20.22 12.38 20.69
C ARG A 409 18.70 12.41 20.75
N VAL A 410 18.17 12.57 21.96
CA VAL A 410 16.72 12.57 22.21
C VAL A 410 16.36 13.83 23.01
N LEU A 411 15.40 14.61 22.54
CA LEU A 411 14.79 15.70 23.29
C LEU A 411 13.33 15.35 23.56
N TYR A 412 12.88 15.49 24.80
CA TYR A 412 11.49 15.30 25.18
C TYR A 412 11.00 16.54 25.91
N GLN A 413 9.95 17.17 25.38
CA GLN A 413 9.41 18.45 25.87
C GLN A 413 10.51 19.53 26.01
N GLY A 414 11.38 19.63 25.00
CA GLY A 414 12.51 20.57 24.97
C GLY A 414 13.71 20.20 25.84
N ARG A 415 13.64 19.15 26.67
CA ARG A 415 14.76 18.66 27.49
C ARG A 415 15.53 17.55 26.78
N GLU A 416 16.83 17.73 26.60
CA GLU A 416 17.73 16.65 26.14
C GLU A 416 17.80 15.53 27.20
N LEU A 417 17.49 14.31 26.80
CA LEU A 417 17.59 13.10 27.60
C LEU A 417 18.89 12.37 27.30
N ARG A 418 19.56 11.90 28.35
CA ARG A 418 20.80 11.13 28.28
C ARG A 418 20.54 9.67 28.65
N PRO A 419 21.44 8.73 28.30
CA PRO A 419 21.27 7.31 28.65
C PRO A 419 21.02 7.07 30.15
N GLU A 420 21.56 7.92 31.02
CA GLU A 420 21.39 7.84 32.48
C GLU A 420 19.96 8.19 32.92
N ASP A 421 19.25 9.06 32.19
CA ASP A 421 17.87 9.46 32.50
C ASP A 421 16.88 8.29 32.31
N PHE A 422 17.27 7.23 31.58
CA PHE A 422 16.47 6.03 31.37
C PHE A 422 16.58 5.04 32.54
N GLY A 423 17.45 5.29 33.52
CA GLY A 423 17.67 4.47 34.72
C GLY A 423 18.36 3.12 34.46
N ARG A 424 18.15 2.51 33.29
CA ARG A 424 18.82 1.28 32.85
C ARG A 424 19.32 1.43 31.42
N ARG A 425 20.55 0.97 31.16
CA ARG A 425 21.10 0.89 29.78
C ARG A 425 20.23 0.05 28.84
N SER A 426 19.57 -0.98 29.35
CA SER A 426 18.64 -1.80 28.57
C SER A 426 17.38 -1.03 28.13
N ALA A 427 16.91 -0.04 28.89
CA ALA A 427 15.78 0.81 28.49
C ALA A 427 16.16 1.76 27.34
N TRP A 428 17.38 2.31 27.37
CA TRP A 428 17.92 3.10 26.26
C TRP A 428 18.09 2.27 24.98
N ARG A 429 18.64 1.05 25.10
CA ARG A 429 18.77 0.10 23.97
C ARG A 429 17.40 -0.35 23.45
N LEU A 430 16.44 -0.64 24.33
CA LEU A 430 15.07 -0.96 23.95
C LEU A 430 14.43 0.19 23.16
N PHE A 431 14.65 1.45 23.56
CA PHE A 431 14.13 2.60 22.81
C PHE A 431 14.69 2.68 21.40
N LYS A 432 16.01 2.49 21.22
CA LYS A 432 16.62 2.44 19.88
C LYS A 432 16.08 1.28 19.04
N LEU A 433 15.95 0.10 19.65
CA LEU A 433 15.45 -1.10 18.97
C LEU A 433 13.99 -0.94 18.53
N LEU A 434 13.15 -0.29 19.35
CA LEU A 434 11.80 0.10 18.99
C LEU A 434 11.77 1.21 17.91
N LEU A 435 12.71 2.15 17.93
CA LEU A 435 12.85 3.18 16.88
C LEU A 435 13.25 2.59 15.53
N ALA A 436 14.19 1.62 15.50
CA ALA A 436 14.54 0.88 14.28
C ALA A 436 13.35 0.10 13.71
N ASN A 437 12.40 -0.27 14.57
CA ASN A 437 11.20 -1.01 14.20
C ASN A 437 9.93 -0.16 14.42
N LYS A 438 10.01 1.17 14.23
CA LYS A 438 8.95 2.12 14.62
C LYS A 438 7.57 1.80 14.05
N ASP A 439 7.52 1.12 12.91
CA ASP A 439 6.29 0.78 12.20
C ASP A 439 5.89 -0.71 12.36
N ARG A 440 6.43 -1.41 13.37
CA ARG A 440 6.19 -2.83 13.67
C ARG A 440 5.91 -3.03 15.16
N ALA A 441 5.11 -4.05 15.48
CA ALA A 441 5.10 -4.58 16.85
C ALA A 441 6.01 -5.80 16.93
N LEU A 442 6.79 -5.86 18.00
CA LEU A 442 7.79 -6.89 18.23
C LEU A 442 7.31 -7.83 19.34
N PHE A 443 7.52 -9.12 19.16
CA PHE A 443 7.11 -10.12 20.15
C PHE A 443 7.97 -9.97 21.41
N ALA A 444 7.38 -10.15 22.59
CA ALA A 444 8.11 -10.03 23.85
C ALA A 444 9.34 -10.95 23.90
N ASP A 445 9.23 -12.16 23.34
CA ASP A 445 10.33 -13.13 23.34
C ASP A 445 11.46 -12.68 22.41
N GLU A 446 11.13 -12.13 21.23
CA GLU A 446 12.10 -11.59 20.26
C GLU A 446 12.83 -10.37 20.84
N LEU A 447 12.10 -9.48 21.52
CA LEU A 447 12.68 -8.33 22.22
C LEU A 447 13.61 -8.76 23.35
N ALA A 448 13.21 -9.76 24.12
CA ALA A 448 13.98 -10.30 25.23
C ALA A 448 15.28 -10.95 24.73
N GLU A 449 15.19 -11.77 23.69
CA GLU A 449 16.34 -12.42 23.06
C GLU A 449 17.31 -11.39 22.45
N SER A 450 16.78 -10.39 21.73
CA SER A 450 17.60 -9.35 21.08
C SER A 450 18.32 -8.45 22.08
N LEU A 451 17.67 -8.09 23.19
CA LEU A 451 18.26 -7.20 24.20
C LEU A 451 19.22 -7.92 25.16
N PHE A 452 18.94 -9.20 25.45
CA PHE A 452 19.66 -9.98 26.45
C PHE A 452 20.10 -11.35 25.90
N PRO A 453 20.95 -11.36 24.85
CA PRO A 453 21.45 -12.61 24.28
C PRO A 453 22.19 -13.42 25.35
N GLY A 454 21.90 -14.73 25.41
CA GLY A 454 22.52 -15.66 26.36
C GLY A 454 21.85 -15.77 27.73
N LEU A 455 20.79 -15.01 28.03
CA LEU A 455 19.96 -15.28 29.20
C LEU A 455 18.91 -16.36 28.90
N PRO A 456 18.54 -17.19 29.91
CA PRO A 456 17.39 -18.09 29.77
C PRO A 456 16.10 -17.31 29.46
N PRO A 457 15.19 -17.84 28.62
CA PRO A 457 14.02 -17.11 28.12
C PRO A 457 13.19 -16.41 29.20
N GLU A 458 12.88 -17.11 30.29
CA GLU A 458 12.10 -16.55 31.41
C GLU A 458 12.79 -15.35 32.08
N ARG A 459 14.12 -15.43 32.22
CA ARG A 459 14.90 -14.33 32.83
C ARG A 459 15.04 -13.17 31.85
N ALA A 460 15.23 -13.43 30.57
CA ALA A 460 15.27 -12.40 29.54
C ALA A 460 13.94 -11.62 29.49
N LYS A 461 12.79 -12.30 29.60
CA LYS A 461 11.47 -11.65 29.70
C LYS A 461 11.34 -10.75 30.93
N GLN A 462 11.81 -11.20 32.10
CA GLN A 462 11.79 -10.38 33.32
C GLN A 462 12.64 -9.11 33.17
N GLU A 463 13.82 -9.22 32.55
CA GLU A 463 14.68 -8.07 32.25
C GLU A 463 14.05 -7.15 31.20
N LEU A 464 13.33 -7.69 30.20
CA LEU A 464 12.54 -6.90 29.26
C LEU A 464 11.44 -6.10 29.96
N TYR A 465 10.65 -6.72 30.83
CA TYR A 465 9.60 -6.00 31.59
C TYR A 465 10.18 -4.86 32.42
N THR A 466 11.35 -5.08 33.00
CA THR A 466 12.09 -4.04 33.72
C THR A 466 12.52 -2.92 32.80
N ALA A 467 13.07 -3.23 31.61
CA ALA A 467 13.45 -2.23 30.61
C ALA A 467 12.23 -1.42 30.12
N VAL A 468 11.10 -2.07 29.85
CA VAL A 468 9.84 -1.41 29.45
C VAL A 468 9.34 -0.48 30.55
N TYR A 469 9.38 -0.92 31.82
CA TYR A 469 8.97 -0.09 32.96
C TYR A 469 9.79 1.20 33.02
N HIS A 470 11.12 1.07 32.94
CA HIS A 470 12.03 2.21 32.95
C HIS A 470 11.81 3.14 31.76
N LEU A 471 11.62 2.58 30.56
CA LEU A 471 11.33 3.34 29.36
C LEU A 471 10.03 4.14 29.49
N ARG A 472 8.94 3.52 29.98
CA ARG A 472 7.65 4.20 30.21
C ARG A 472 7.73 5.28 31.29
N LYS A 473 8.61 5.11 32.28
CA LYS A 473 8.83 6.11 33.33
C LYS A 473 9.51 7.37 32.76
N THR A 474 10.49 7.19 31.89
CA THR A 474 11.25 8.29 31.28
C THR A 474 10.49 8.95 30.13
N LEU A 475 9.80 8.16 29.31
CA LEU A 475 8.99 8.60 28.19
C LEU A 475 7.57 8.03 28.31
N PRO A 476 6.67 8.71 29.05
CA PRO A 476 5.31 8.25 29.24
C PRO A 476 4.54 8.09 27.92
N GLY A 477 3.92 6.92 27.73
CA GLY A 477 3.12 6.62 26.53
C GLY A 477 3.93 6.25 25.29
N ILE A 478 5.27 6.09 25.38
CA ILE A 478 6.13 5.77 24.23
C ILE A 478 6.04 4.30 23.80
N VAL A 479 5.60 3.40 24.69
CA VAL A 479 5.49 1.96 24.43
C VAL A 479 4.10 1.47 24.76
N GLU A 480 3.43 0.93 23.76
CA GLU A 480 2.13 0.28 23.89
C GLU A 480 2.30 -1.24 23.90
N ARG A 481 1.44 -1.92 24.67
CA ARG A 481 1.42 -3.39 24.76
C ARG A 481 0.09 -3.89 24.20
N GLU A 482 0.15 -4.75 23.20
CA GLU A 482 -1.01 -5.42 22.60
C GLU A 482 -0.80 -6.93 22.71
N GLY A 483 -1.45 -7.55 23.71
CA GLY A 483 -1.20 -8.95 24.05
C GLY A 483 0.26 -9.19 24.46
N GLU A 484 0.95 -10.04 23.70
CA GLU A 484 2.37 -10.38 23.90
C GLU A 484 3.34 -9.57 23.02
N TYR A 485 2.85 -8.49 22.42
CA TYR A 485 3.64 -7.62 21.55
C TYR A 485 3.85 -6.24 22.18
N TYR A 486 5.00 -5.65 21.91
CA TYR A 486 5.28 -4.25 22.21
C TYR A 486 5.51 -3.48 20.92
N ARG A 487 4.94 -2.27 20.84
CA ARG A 487 5.17 -1.35 19.74
C ARG A 487 5.56 0.03 20.23
N LEU A 488 6.30 0.74 19.39
CA LEU A 488 6.58 2.15 19.59
C LEU A 488 5.30 2.96 19.33
N HIS A 489 5.01 3.92 20.19
CA HIS A 489 3.97 4.92 19.99
C HIS A 489 4.61 6.30 20.15
N LEU A 490 4.74 7.03 19.05
CA LEU A 490 5.42 8.32 19.03
C LEU A 490 4.45 9.42 19.50
N PRO A 491 4.77 10.17 20.57
CA PRO A 491 3.91 11.24 21.05
C PRO A 491 3.96 12.43 20.09
N GLU A 492 2.80 12.91 19.68
CA GLU A 492 2.72 14.01 18.72
C GLU A 492 2.64 15.38 19.42
N PRO A 493 3.19 16.44 18.81
CA PRO A 493 4.04 16.42 17.61
C PRO A 493 5.43 15.78 17.85
N HIS A 494 5.98 15.02 16.90
CA HIS A 494 7.35 14.49 16.99
C HIS A 494 8.25 14.85 15.79
N TYR A 495 9.57 14.66 15.93
CA TYR A 495 10.56 14.80 14.87
C TYR A 495 11.56 13.64 14.93
N LEU A 496 11.74 12.92 13.81
CA LEU A 496 12.81 11.94 13.63
C LEU A 496 13.62 12.36 12.41
N ASP A 497 14.92 12.61 12.58
CA ASP A 497 15.78 13.03 11.47
C ASP A 497 15.86 12.00 10.33
N PHE A 498 15.88 10.70 10.66
CA PHE A 498 15.89 9.61 9.69
C PHE A 498 14.59 9.48 8.90
N ALA A 499 13.43 9.62 9.56
CA ALA A 499 12.14 9.62 8.85
C ALA A 499 12.00 10.87 7.95
N HIS A 500 12.52 12.01 8.40
CA HIS A 500 12.52 13.24 7.61
C HIS A 500 13.46 13.15 6.40
N PHE A 501 14.65 12.59 6.59
CA PHE A 501 15.58 12.26 5.51
C PHE A 501 14.91 11.38 4.45
N GLU A 502 14.26 10.29 4.84
CA GLU A 502 13.55 9.42 3.91
C GLU A 502 12.40 10.11 3.16
N ALA A 503 11.64 10.96 3.85
CA ALA A 503 10.56 11.73 3.22
C ALA A 503 11.11 12.68 2.15
N LEU A 504 12.21 13.39 2.43
CA LEU A 504 12.88 14.26 1.46
C LEU A 504 13.49 13.46 0.31
N MET A 505 14.11 12.32 0.57
CA MET A 505 14.65 11.43 -0.47
C MET A 505 13.55 10.93 -1.41
N ARG A 506 12.39 10.52 -0.88
CA ARG A 506 11.22 10.14 -1.71
C ARG A 506 10.71 11.29 -2.55
N ARG A 507 10.63 12.49 -1.96
CA ARG A 507 10.22 13.70 -2.68
C ARG A 507 11.19 14.04 -3.81
N ALA A 508 12.49 13.97 -3.55
CA ALA A 508 13.52 14.18 -4.56
C ALA A 508 13.41 13.20 -5.74
N ASP A 509 13.08 11.94 -5.51
CA ASP A 509 12.88 10.94 -6.57
C ASP A 509 11.73 11.26 -7.53
N LEU A 510 10.78 12.08 -7.09
CA LEU A 510 9.62 12.51 -7.88
C LEU A 510 9.82 13.87 -8.56
N GLU A 511 10.82 14.63 -8.14
CA GLU A 511 11.14 15.94 -8.69
C GLU A 511 12.20 15.85 -9.80
N GLU A 512 12.24 16.87 -10.66
CA GLU A 512 13.26 17.03 -11.71
C GLU A 512 13.96 18.39 -11.62
N GLY A 513 15.14 18.49 -12.24
CA GLY A 513 15.89 19.73 -12.37
C GLY A 513 16.21 20.40 -11.04
N LEU A 514 16.07 21.73 -10.98
CA LEU A 514 16.51 22.51 -9.82
C LEU A 514 15.72 22.20 -8.53
N SER A 515 14.48 21.71 -8.65
CA SER A 515 13.68 21.34 -7.47
C SER A 515 14.28 20.11 -6.80
N ALA A 516 14.50 19.04 -7.57
CA ALA A 516 15.08 17.81 -7.07
C ALA A 516 16.48 18.04 -6.49
N PHE A 517 17.26 18.93 -7.12
CA PHE A 517 18.57 19.33 -6.62
C PHE A 517 18.50 19.95 -5.22
N LYS A 518 17.56 20.87 -4.98
CA LYS A 518 17.38 21.51 -3.67
C LYS A 518 16.93 20.50 -2.61
N THR A 519 15.94 19.67 -2.94
CA THR A 519 15.42 18.67 -2.00
C THR A 519 16.44 17.58 -1.69
N LEU A 520 17.25 17.14 -2.67
CA LEU A 520 18.36 16.21 -2.42
C LEU A 520 19.40 16.80 -1.46
N ARG A 521 19.78 18.07 -1.66
CA ARG A 521 20.70 18.75 -0.75
C ARG A 521 20.18 18.78 0.67
N GLU A 522 18.92 19.19 0.84
CA GLU A 522 18.27 19.24 2.15
C GLU A 522 18.23 17.86 2.83
N ALA A 523 17.86 16.81 2.08
CA ALA A 523 17.89 15.44 2.59
C ALA A 523 19.30 15.06 3.07
N LEU A 524 20.29 15.26 2.20
CA LEU A 524 21.66 14.85 2.46
C LEU A 524 22.30 15.68 3.59
N GLU A 525 21.84 16.88 3.92
CA GLU A 525 22.32 17.61 5.10
C GLU A 525 21.94 16.92 6.43
N LEU A 526 20.85 16.13 6.44
CA LEU A 526 20.43 15.37 7.62
C LEU A 526 21.28 14.12 7.85
N TYR A 527 21.78 13.48 6.79
CA TYR A 527 22.50 12.20 6.87
C TYR A 527 23.95 12.34 7.35
N LYS A 528 24.19 12.57 8.64
CA LYS A 528 25.56 12.80 9.14
C LYS A 528 26.40 11.54 9.31
N GLY A 529 25.78 10.36 9.22
CA GLY A 529 26.42 9.06 9.32
C GLY A 529 25.40 7.94 9.51
N PRO A 530 25.86 6.72 9.85
CA PRO A 530 24.99 5.56 10.05
C PRO A 530 23.92 5.78 11.12
N LEU A 531 22.78 5.12 10.97
CA LEU A 531 21.73 5.12 11.98
C LEU A 531 22.27 4.54 13.30
N PHE A 532 22.04 5.27 14.39
CA PHE A 532 22.58 4.99 15.72
C PHE A 532 24.10 4.84 15.71
N GLY A 533 24.81 5.79 15.12
CA GLY A 533 26.28 5.74 15.00
C GLY A 533 27.05 5.67 16.34
N ASP A 534 26.38 5.91 17.47
CA ASP A 534 26.91 5.70 18.81
C ASP A 534 26.83 4.23 19.29
N ASP A 535 26.13 3.35 18.57
CA ASP A 535 25.95 1.92 18.83
C ASP A 535 26.14 1.06 17.56
N PRO A 536 27.37 0.98 17.03
CA PRO A 536 27.65 0.31 15.76
C PRO A 536 27.45 -1.21 15.80
N TYR A 537 27.50 -1.83 16.99
CA TYR A 537 27.39 -3.28 17.16
C TYR A 537 25.95 -3.77 17.39
N GLY A 538 24.95 -2.89 17.34
CA GLY A 538 23.55 -3.27 17.44
C GLY A 538 23.07 -4.00 16.17
N GLU A 539 23.15 -5.33 16.14
CA GLU A 539 22.69 -6.16 15.01
C GLU A 539 21.23 -5.90 14.62
N TRP A 540 20.39 -5.59 15.61
CA TRP A 540 18.97 -5.23 15.44
C TRP A 540 18.73 -3.98 14.55
N ALA A 541 19.74 -3.14 14.36
CA ALA A 541 19.65 -1.93 13.53
C ALA A 541 20.20 -2.13 12.11
N GLU A 542 20.82 -3.29 11.82
CA GLU A 542 21.69 -3.42 10.66
C GLU A 542 20.93 -3.30 9.34
N ALA A 543 19.75 -3.90 9.24
CA ALA A 543 18.90 -3.79 8.05
C ALA A 543 18.51 -2.34 7.75
N GLU A 544 18.05 -1.60 8.78
CA GLU A 544 17.64 -0.20 8.63
C GLU A 544 18.84 0.70 8.33
N ARG A 545 19.98 0.44 8.98
CA ARG A 545 21.25 1.15 8.75
C ARG A 545 21.73 0.97 7.31
N ALA A 546 21.73 -0.27 6.80
CA ALA A 546 22.12 -0.60 5.44
C ALA A 546 21.21 0.10 4.42
N TYR A 547 19.89 0.02 4.62
CA TYR A 547 18.92 0.68 3.76
C TYR A 547 19.11 2.21 3.71
N LEU A 548 19.23 2.88 4.86
CA LEU A 548 19.43 4.34 4.89
C LEU A 548 20.78 4.76 4.29
N GLN A 549 21.82 3.95 4.47
CA GLN A 549 23.13 4.16 3.84
C GLN A 549 23.06 4.03 2.32
N GLU A 550 22.39 3.00 1.81
CA GLU A 550 22.17 2.80 0.37
C GLU A 550 21.41 3.99 -0.24
N ARG A 551 20.35 4.45 0.44
CA ARG A 551 19.60 5.65 0.03
C ARG A 551 20.46 6.90 0.01
N ALA A 552 21.33 7.09 1.00
CA ALA A 552 22.27 8.21 1.03
C ALA A 552 23.31 8.13 -0.10
N LEU A 553 23.85 6.95 -0.39
CA LEU A 553 24.80 6.73 -1.49
C LEU A 553 24.16 7.05 -2.84
N TYR A 554 22.97 6.54 -3.10
CA TYR A 554 22.20 6.86 -4.31
C TYR A 554 21.93 8.37 -4.42
N GLY A 555 21.51 9.00 -3.32
CA GLY A 555 21.28 10.44 -3.27
C GLY A 555 22.51 11.27 -3.58
N LEU A 556 23.67 10.89 -3.02
CA LEU A 556 24.95 11.58 -3.26
C LEU A 556 25.41 11.45 -4.71
N LEU A 557 25.29 10.25 -5.29
CA LEU A 557 25.59 10.03 -6.70
C LEU A 557 24.72 10.93 -7.59
N ARG A 558 23.40 10.88 -7.41
CA ARG A 558 22.44 11.69 -8.17
C ARG A 558 22.65 13.19 -7.98
N LEU A 559 22.93 13.64 -6.76
CA LEU A 559 23.25 15.05 -6.49
C LEU A 559 24.51 15.49 -7.25
N GLY A 560 25.53 14.62 -7.29
CA GLY A 560 26.75 14.85 -8.04
C GLY A 560 26.49 15.01 -9.53
N GLU A 561 25.74 14.08 -10.14
CA GLU A 561 25.43 14.13 -11.58
C GLU A 561 24.62 15.39 -11.96
N MET A 562 23.66 15.77 -11.11
CA MET A 562 22.89 16.99 -11.31
C MET A 562 23.76 18.24 -11.16
N ALA A 563 24.69 18.24 -10.20
CA ALA A 563 25.66 19.32 -10.04
C ALA A 563 26.58 19.44 -11.27
N GLU A 564 27.05 18.32 -11.84
CA GLU A 564 27.82 18.30 -13.09
C GLU A 564 27.02 18.90 -14.25
N ALA A 565 25.78 18.47 -14.44
CA ALA A 565 24.90 18.96 -15.51
C ALA A 565 24.61 20.46 -15.39
N LEU A 566 24.58 21.00 -14.17
CA LEU A 566 24.38 22.43 -13.88
C LEU A 566 25.70 23.24 -13.86
N GLY A 567 26.86 22.59 -14.00
CA GLY A 567 28.18 23.24 -13.95
C GLY A 567 28.71 23.55 -12.54
N TYR A 568 28.07 23.02 -11.48
CA TYR A 568 28.46 23.20 -10.08
C TYR A 568 29.53 22.18 -9.65
N LYS A 569 30.73 22.28 -10.23
CA LYS A 569 31.84 21.32 -10.03
C LYS A 569 32.21 21.06 -8.57
N GLU A 570 32.24 22.09 -7.74
CA GLU A 570 32.58 21.93 -6.31
C GLU A 570 31.54 21.11 -5.54
N VAL A 571 30.25 21.31 -5.84
CA VAL A 571 29.16 20.54 -5.22
C VAL A 571 29.22 19.08 -5.67
N ALA A 572 29.52 18.83 -6.96
CA ALA A 572 29.70 17.47 -7.47
C ALA A 572 30.87 16.76 -6.77
N ARG A 573 32.02 17.45 -6.65
CA ARG A 573 33.20 16.94 -5.96
C ARG A 573 32.91 16.59 -4.49
N GLU A 574 32.21 17.46 -3.78
CA GLU A 574 31.83 17.23 -2.38
C GLU A 574 30.89 16.02 -2.26
N ALA A 575 29.90 15.90 -3.15
CA ALA A 575 28.95 14.79 -3.14
C ALA A 575 29.66 13.44 -3.35
N TYR A 576 30.52 13.33 -4.37
CA TYR A 576 31.26 12.09 -4.64
C TYR A 576 32.28 11.76 -3.55
N ALA A 577 33.01 12.76 -3.02
CA ALA A 577 33.95 12.54 -1.92
C ALA A 577 33.23 12.04 -0.65
N ARG A 578 32.04 12.58 -0.38
CA ARG A 578 31.21 12.12 0.74
C ARG A 578 30.65 10.72 0.50
N ALA A 579 30.30 10.37 -0.74
CA ALA A 579 29.89 9.00 -1.08
C ALA A 579 31.02 8.00 -0.82
N LEU A 580 32.26 8.31 -1.24
CA LEU A 580 33.44 7.48 -0.96
C LEU A 580 33.82 7.39 0.51
N LYS A 581 33.45 8.39 1.32
CA LYS A 581 33.61 8.31 2.77
C LYS A 581 32.63 7.32 3.40
N LEU A 582 31.44 7.18 2.84
CA LEU A 582 30.43 6.22 3.30
C LEU A 582 30.72 4.81 2.78
N GLU A 583 31.09 4.69 1.51
CA GLU A 583 31.45 3.43 0.85
C GLU A 583 32.75 3.63 0.04
N PRO A 584 33.92 3.28 0.59
CA PRO A 584 35.20 3.43 -0.09
C PRO A 584 35.32 2.68 -1.41
N LEU A 585 34.54 1.61 -1.60
CA LEU A 585 34.55 0.78 -2.81
C LEU A 585 33.48 1.20 -3.83
N PHE A 586 32.93 2.41 -3.74
CA PHE A 586 31.92 2.89 -4.67
C PHE A 586 32.54 3.36 -5.99
N GLU A 587 32.79 2.41 -6.90
CA GLU A 587 33.53 2.61 -8.17
C GLU A 587 32.99 3.77 -9.01
N GLU A 588 31.67 3.95 -9.08
CA GLU A 588 31.07 5.01 -9.89
C GLU A 588 31.40 6.40 -9.35
N ALA A 589 31.29 6.60 -8.03
CA ALA A 589 31.67 7.85 -7.39
C ALA A 589 33.18 8.12 -7.51
N GLN A 590 34.02 7.08 -7.44
CA GLN A 590 35.45 7.21 -7.66
C GLN A 590 35.75 7.70 -9.08
N THR A 591 35.18 7.03 -10.08
CA THR A 591 35.36 7.37 -11.50
C THR A 591 34.95 8.80 -11.79
N ARG A 592 33.79 9.22 -11.28
CA ARG A 592 33.27 10.58 -11.48
C ARG A 592 34.13 11.63 -10.76
N LEU A 593 34.58 11.35 -9.54
CA LEU A 593 35.44 12.26 -8.78
C LEU A 593 36.79 12.47 -9.48
N GLU A 594 37.37 11.43 -10.07
CA GLU A 594 38.61 11.52 -10.84
C GLU A 594 38.43 12.33 -12.13
N ALA A 595 37.28 12.24 -12.79
CA ALA A 595 36.96 13.03 -13.99
C ALA A 595 36.75 14.53 -13.71
N LEU A 596 36.54 14.92 -12.45
CA LEU A 596 36.40 16.30 -12.00
C LEU A 596 37.72 16.95 -11.55
N ARG A 597 38.82 16.20 -11.52
CA ARG A 597 40.19 16.73 -11.30
C ARG A 597 40.68 17.44 -12.56
#